data_AF-A0A7W0UUX0-F1
#
_entry.id   AF-A0A7W0UUX0-F1
#
_cell.length_a   1.000
_cell.length_b   1.000
_cell.length_c   1.000
_cell.angle_alpha   90.00
_cell.angle_beta   90.00
_cell.angle_gamma   90.00
#
_symmetry.space_group_name_H-M   'P 1'
#
loop_
_entity.id
_entity.type
_entity.pdbx_description
1 polymer ?
#
loop_
_entity_poly.entity_id
_entity_poly.type
_entity_poly.pdbx_seq_one_letter_code
_entity_poly.pdbx_strand_id
1 'polypeptide(L)'
;MKRFTLSLLCTLLLCSGGLAQHWPQFRGQQASGVAEGATPPATWNAVKSINVRWKTPIPGLAHSSPVVWGNEIFVTTAINSGKDEARFGLYGDVEPVKDDPKHTFKVYALDKSTGKIIWERVAYEGIPKVKRHPKSSHAASTPATDGKYVVALFGSEGLYAYDMSGKLVWKQDLGVLDAGWFYDPDYQWEYAASPVIYKNMVIVQADIQKNSFIAAYDLK
;
A
#
# COMPACT_ATOMS: atom_id res chain seq x y z
N MET A 1 -38.17 -46.35 41.93
CA MET A 1 -36.93 -46.02 41.18
C MET A 1 -37.10 -44.68 40.50
N LYS A 2 -36.58 -43.58 41.08
CA LYS A 2 -36.69 -42.22 40.51
C LYS A 2 -35.49 -41.98 39.58
N ARG A 3 -35.74 -41.77 38.29
CA ARG A 3 -34.71 -41.48 37.29
C ARG A 3 -34.37 -39.99 37.35
N PHE A 4 -33.14 -39.66 37.71
CA PHE A 4 -32.59 -38.30 37.61
C PHE A 4 -32.06 -38.10 36.19
N THR A 5 -32.70 -37.22 35.43
CA THR A 5 -32.22 -36.78 34.12
C THR A 5 -31.28 -35.60 34.32
N LEU A 6 -29.97 -35.84 34.23
CA LEU A 6 -28.95 -34.81 34.33
C LEU A 6 -28.87 -34.07 32.99
N SER A 7 -29.42 -32.86 32.93
CA SER A 7 -29.27 -31.99 31.75
C SER A 7 -27.91 -31.30 31.79
N LEU A 8 -27.03 -31.66 30.85
CA LEU A 8 -25.72 -31.05 30.68
C LEU A 8 -25.89 -29.71 29.95
N LEU A 9 -25.82 -28.61 30.70
CA LEU A 9 -25.87 -27.26 30.14
C LEU A 9 -24.50 -26.93 29.54
N CYS A 10 -24.39 -27.01 28.21
CA CYS A 10 -23.18 -26.69 27.47
C CYS A 10 -23.09 -25.17 27.29
N THR A 11 -22.36 -24.49 28.17
CA THR A 11 -22.13 -23.04 28.06
C THR A 11 -21.22 -22.76 26.87
N LEU A 12 -21.78 -22.26 25.76
CA LEU A 12 -21.02 -21.71 24.64
C LEU A 12 -20.27 -20.47 25.11
N LEU A 13 -18.96 -20.62 25.35
CA LEU A 13 -18.03 -19.50 25.47
C LEU A 13 -17.95 -18.80 24.10
N LEU A 14 -18.77 -17.77 23.91
CA LEU A 14 -18.58 -16.79 22.85
C LEU A 14 -17.28 -16.04 23.17
N CYS A 15 -16.16 -16.55 22.66
CA CYS A 15 -14.95 -15.74 22.52
C CYS A 15 -15.29 -14.62 21.54
N SER A 16 -15.72 -13.47 22.06
CA SER A 16 -15.66 -12.20 21.35
C SER A 16 -14.19 -11.82 21.18
N GLY A 17 -13.47 -12.55 20.32
CA GLY A 17 -12.26 -12.05 19.73
C GLY A 17 -12.66 -10.81 18.96
N GLY A 18 -12.35 -9.63 19.51
CA GLY A 18 -12.62 -8.37 18.84
C GLY A 18 -12.09 -8.49 17.42
N LEU A 19 -12.98 -8.36 16.43
CA LEU A 19 -12.57 -8.38 15.03
C LEU A 19 -11.55 -7.27 14.85
N ALA A 20 -10.28 -7.64 14.71
CA ALA A 20 -9.22 -6.67 14.54
C ALA A 20 -9.56 -5.81 13.32
N GLN A 21 -9.64 -4.50 13.53
CA GLN A 21 -10.03 -3.55 12.49
C GLN A 21 -9.12 -3.73 11.26
N HIS A 22 -9.73 -3.81 10.08
CA HIS A 22 -9.00 -3.79 8.82
C HIS A 22 -8.47 -2.37 8.55
N TRP A 23 -7.37 -2.28 7.82
CA TRP A 23 -6.78 -1.03 7.34
C TRP A 23 -6.67 -1.07 5.81
N PRO A 24 -7.80 -0.98 5.09
CA PRO A 24 -7.88 -1.38 3.68
C PRO A 24 -7.20 -0.45 2.69
N GLN A 25 -6.92 0.80 3.05
CA GLN A 25 -6.48 1.85 2.12
C GLN A 25 -5.69 2.93 2.86
N PHE A 26 -5.24 3.97 2.15
CA PHE A 26 -4.60 5.13 2.76
C PHE A 26 -5.48 5.73 3.87
N ARG A 27 -4.88 5.94 5.05
CA ARG A 27 -5.57 6.36 6.29
C ARG A 27 -6.67 5.40 6.78
N GLY A 28 -6.67 4.14 6.34
CA GLY A 28 -7.50 3.09 6.90
C GLY A 28 -8.98 3.19 6.52
N GLN A 29 -9.85 2.68 7.39
CA GLN A 29 -11.28 2.62 7.13
C GLN A 29 -11.87 4.03 6.95
N GLN A 30 -12.64 4.21 5.87
CA GLN A 30 -13.22 5.52 5.50
C GLN A 30 -12.18 6.64 5.33
N ALA A 31 -10.89 6.30 5.18
CA ALA A 31 -9.78 7.26 5.12
C ALA A 31 -9.67 8.20 6.36
N SER A 32 -10.20 7.80 7.51
CA SER A 32 -10.27 8.65 8.71
C SER A 32 -8.90 8.87 9.38
N GLY A 33 -8.02 7.89 9.31
CA GLY A 33 -6.78 7.83 10.08
C GLY A 33 -6.98 7.37 11.53
N VAL A 34 -8.14 6.78 11.85
CA VAL A 34 -8.50 6.37 13.21
C VAL A 34 -8.51 4.85 13.33
N ALA A 35 -7.76 4.34 14.32
CA ALA A 35 -7.77 2.94 14.74
C ALA A 35 -8.65 2.78 15.99
N GLU A 36 -9.96 2.59 15.78
CA GLU A 36 -10.96 2.58 16.85
C GLU A 36 -10.72 1.40 17.81
N GLY A 37 -10.70 1.68 19.12
CA GLY A 37 -10.46 0.67 20.14
C GLY A 37 -9.05 0.05 20.16
N ALA A 38 -8.12 0.56 19.35
CA ALA A 38 -6.74 0.07 19.35
C ALA A 38 -5.96 0.58 20.58
N THR A 39 -5.19 -0.31 21.20
CA THR A 39 -4.28 0.01 22.31
C THR A 39 -2.82 -0.20 21.87
N PRO A 40 -2.27 0.70 21.02
CA PRO A 40 -0.90 0.56 20.55
C PRO A 40 0.11 0.72 21.71
N PRO A 41 1.31 0.13 21.61
CA PRO A 41 2.32 0.28 22.65
C PRO A 41 2.74 1.75 22.80
N ALA A 42 2.78 2.25 24.03
CA ALA A 42 3.15 3.64 24.33
C ALA A 42 4.64 3.94 24.10
N THR A 43 5.47 2.90 24.03
CA THR A 43 6.89 2.99 23.70
C THR A 43 7.18 2.14 22.48
N TRP A 44 8.03 2.62 21.59
CA TRP A 44 8.42 1.86 20.40
C TRP A 44 9.80 2.30 19.92
N ASN A 45 10.63 1.35 19.48
CA ASN A 45 11.91 1.66 18.88
C ASN A 45 12.33 0.59 17.86
N ALA A 46 12.26 0.92 16.57
CA ALA A 46 12.69 0.01 15.51
C ALA A 46 14.17 -0.40 15.63
N VAL A 47 15.09 0.53 15.90
CA VAL A 47 16.54 0.27 15.94
C VAL A 47 16.90 -0.68 17.07
N LYS A 48 16.38 -0.39 18.28
CA LYS A 48 16.60 -1.19 19.50
C LYS A 48 15.65 -2.39 19.63
N SER A 49 14.77 -2.60 18.66
CA SER A 49 13.75 -3.66 18.65
C SER A 49 12.83 -3.66 19.88
N ILE A 50 12.51 -2.49 20.44
CA ILE A 50 11.57 -2.34 21.57
C ILE A 50 10.15 -2.33 21.02
N ASN A 51 9.29 -3.24 21.51
CA ASN A 51 7.92 -3.44 21.04
C ASN A 51 7.82 -3.68 19.52
N VAL A 52 8.82 -4.38 18.95
CA VAL A 52 8.85 -4.83 17.56
C VAL A 52 8.57 -6.33 17.52
N ARG A 53 7.49 -6.73 16.83
CA ARG A 53 7.09 -8.14 16.73
C ARG A 53 7.95 -8.93 15.73
N TRP A 54 8.25 -8.31 14.59
CA TRP A 54 9.06 -8.88 13.52
C TRP A 54 9.58 -7.76 12.62
N LYS A 55 10.54 -8.09 11.75
CA LYS A 55 11.06 -7.21 10.70
C LYS A 55 11.23 -8.03 9.42
N THR A 56 10.82 -7.46 8.30
CA THR A 56 10.95 -8.09 6.98
C THR A 56 11.63 -7.11 6.05
N PRO A 57 12.82 -7.45 5.51
CA PRO A 57 13.46 -6.61 4.50
C PRO A 57 12.59 -6.56 3.23
N ILE A 58 12.25 -5.35 2.80
CA ILE A 58 11.62 -5.09 1.50
C ILE A 58 12.64 -4.29 0.68
N PRO A 59 13.07 -4.78 -0.50
CA PRO A 59 14.05 -4.09 -1.32
C PRO A 59 13.44 -2.84 -1.96
N GLY A 60 14.29 -1.90 -2.38
CA GLY A 60 13.87 -0.67 -3.03
C GLY A 60 13.38 0.40 -2.05
N LEU A 61 12.78 1.45 -2.63
CA LEU A 61 12.14 2.52 -1.87
C LEU A 61 10.61 2.36 -1.86
N ALA A 62 10.07 2.08 -0.67
CA ALA A 62 8.65 1.97 -0.40
C ALA A 62 8.17 3.14 0.47
N HIS A 63 7.52 4.15 -0.14
CA HIS A 63 6.94 5.29 0.60
C HIS A 63 5.42 5.17 0.80
N SER A 64 4.77 4.21 0.14
CA SER A 64 3.39 3.82 0.43
C SER A 64 3.20 3.40 1.89
N SER A 65 2.00 3.62 2.42
CA SER A 65 1.60 3.00 3.69
C SER A 65 1.30 1.51 3.49
N PRO A 66 1.56 0.64 4.48
CA PRO A 66 1.02 -0.71 4.45
C PRO A 66 -0.50 -0.69 4.60
N VAL A 67 -1.18 -1.60 3.91
CA VAL A 67 -2.60 -1.89 4.15
C VAL A 67 -2.78 -3.28 4.72
N VAL A 68 -3.80 -3.46 5.56
CA VAL A 68 -3.99 -4.67 6.35
C VAL A 68 -5.41 -5.19 6.17
N TRP A 69 -5.56 -6.45 5.76
CA TRP A 69 -6.85 -7.12 5.71
C TRP A 69 -6.74 -8.50 6.34
N GLY A 70 -7.56 -8.77 7.36
CA GLY A 70 -7.45 -10.02 8.12
C GLY A 70 -6.04 -10.24 8.69
N ASN A 71 -5.37 -11.30 8.21
CA ASN A 71 -4.00 -11.66 8.60
C ASN A 71 -2.95 -11.34 7.52
N GLU A 72 -3.30 -10.56 6.50
CA GLU A 72 -2.41 -10.19 5.40
C GLU A 72 -2.09 -8.69 5.44
N ILE A 73 -0.85 -8.36 5.08
CA ILE A 73 -0.34 -7.00 4.91
C ILE A 73 0.10 -6.85 3.45
N PHE A 74 -0.35 -5.80 2.78
CA PHE A 74 0.10 -5.48 1.43
C PHE A 74 0.97 -4.22 1.42
N VAL A 75 2.10 -4.30 0.74
CA VAL A 75 3.04 -3.17 0.56
C VAL A 75 3.50 -3.09 -0.88
N THR A 76 3.83 -1.88 -1.33
CA THR A 76 4.36 -1.61 -2.66
C THR A 76 5.78 -1.07 -2.57
N THR A 77 6.63 -1.39 -3.55
CA THR A 77 7.99 -0.88 -3.63
C THR A 77 8.42 -0.69 -5.08
N ALA A 78 9.42 0.16 -5.29
CA ALA A 78 10.13 0.30 -6.54
C ALA A 78 11.63 0.11 -6.28
N ILE A 79 12.22 -0.88 -6.95
CA ILE A 79 13.60 -1.30 -6.76
C ILE A 79 14.44 -0.70 -7.89
N ASN A 80 15.36 0.20 -7.55
CA ASN A 80 16.28 0.80 -8.52
C ASN A 80 17.38 -0.20 -8.93
N SER A 81 17.72 -0.31 -10.21
CA SER A 81 18.80 -1.19 -10.68
C SER A 81 20.21 -0.68 -10.34
N GLY A 82 20.33 0.58 -9.92
CA GLY A 82 21.54 1.22 -9.43
C GLY A 82 21.53 1.35 -7.91
N LYS A 83 21.61 2.58 -7.40
CA LYS A 83 21.63 2.86 -5.96
C LYS A 83 20.35 3.58 -5.54
N ASP A 84 19.65 3.00 -4.56
CA ASP A 84 18.53 3.66 -3.91
C ASP A 84 19.03 4.86 -3.09
N GLU A 85 18.66 6.07 -3.49
CA GLU A 85 18.96 7.30 -2.74
C GLU A 85 17.65 7.99 -2.34
N ALA A 86 17.35 7.96 -1.04
CA ALA A 86 16.35 8.81 -0.41
C ALA A 86 17.07 9.93 0.35
N ARG A 87 16.62 11.18 0.17
CA ARG A 87 17.12 12.33 0.94
C ARG A 87 16.08 12.74 1.97
N PHE A 88 16.53 13.05 3.18
CA PHE A 88 15.67 13.52 4.28
C PHE A 88 16.13 14.91 4.76
N GLY A 89 15.23 15.70 5.35
CA GLY A 89 15.54 17.04 5.89
C GLY A 89 15.23 18.21 4.95
N LEU A 90 15.52 19.43 5.40
CA LEU A 90 15.33 20.68 4.64
C LEU A 90 16.63 21.05 3.94
N TYR A 91 16.61 21.13 2.61
CA TYR A 91 17.78 21.52 1.80
C TYR A 91 17.46 22.48 0.65
N GLY A 92 16.21 22.95 0.55
CA GLY A 92 15.82 24.06 -0.33
C GLY A 92 15.79 23.77 -1.83
N ASP A 93 15.93 22.51 -2.23
CA ASP A 93 15.96 22.08 -3.62
C ASP A 93 14.73 21.22 -3.94
N VAL A 94 14.16 21.48 -5.11
CA VAL A 94 12.96 20.84 -5.66
C VAL A 94 13.27 20.01 -6.92
N GLU A 95 14.53 19.98 -7.36
CA GLU A 95 14.97 19.24 -8.54
C GLU A 95 14.64 17.75 -8.42
N PRO A 96 14.23 17.11 -9.53
CA PRO A 96 14.12 15.67 -9.61
C PRO A 96 15.50 15.00 -9.45
N VAL A 97 15.49 13.69 -9.25
CA VAL A 97 16.72 12.90 -9.37
C VAL A 97 17.37 13.07 -10.76
N LYS A 98 18.70 13.14 -10.79
CA LYS A 98 19.44 13.32 -12.06
C LYS A 98 19.40 12.05 -12.91
N ASP A 99 19.80 10.93 -12.30
CA ASP A 99 19.75 9.60 -12.87
C ASP A 99 18.56 8.84 -12.31
N ASP A 100 17.72 8.30 -13.20
CA ASP A 100 16.56 7.47 -12.84
C ASP A 100 16.57 6.22 -13.72
N PRO A 101 17.45 5.23 -13.40
CA PRO A 101 17.64 4.07 -14.25
C PRO A 101 16.41 3.14 -14.17
N LYS A 102 16.56 1.94 -14.74
CA LYS A 102 15.51 0.93 -14.71
C LYS A 102 15.08 0.61 -13.27
N HIS A 103 13.78 0.50 -13.06
CA HIS A 103 13.16 0.07 -11.81
C HIS A 103 12.33 -1.19 -11.99
N THR A 104 12.25 -2.00 -10.94
CA THR A 104 11.28 -3.10 -10.82
C THR A 104 10.25 -2.74 -9.75
N PHE A 105 9.00 -2.57 -10.18
CA PHE A 105 7.87 -2.17 -9.34
C PHE A 105 7.14 -3.41 -8.86
N LYS A 106 6.97 -3.56 -7.54
CA LYS A 106 6.47 -4.79 -6.94
C LYS A 106 5.39 -4.55 -5.91
N VAL A 107 4.48 -5.52 -5.82
CA VAL A 107 3.50 -5.67 -4.74
C VAL A 107 3.90 -6.90 -3.92
N TYR A 108 3.88 -6.76 -2.60
CA TYR A 108 4.16 -7.83 -1.64
C TYR A 108 2.94 -8.08 -0.76
N ALA A 109 2.67 -9.35 -0.47
CA ALA A 109 1.78 -9.76 0.62
C ALA A 109 2.58 -10.46 1.71
N LEU A 110 2.37 -10.05 2.96
CA LEU A 110 3.04 -10.59 4.14
C LEU A 110 2.00 -11.13 5.12
N ASP A 111 2.36 -12.20 5.82
CA ASP A 111 1.63 -12.68 6.97
C ASP A 111 1.81 -11.71 8.14
N LYS A 112 0.72 -11.12 8.63
CA LYS A 112 0.73 -10.11 9.70
C LYS A 112 1.33 -10.64 11.01
N SER A 113 1.18 -11.93 11.29
CA SER A 113 1.59 -12.52 12.56
C SER A 113 3.09 -12.80 12.64
N THR A 114 3.71 -13.13 11.50
CA THR A 114 5.10 -13.58 11.39
C THR A 114 6.00 -12.65 10.57
N GLY A 115 5.43 -11.79 9.73
CA GLY A 115 6.16 -10.97 8.77
C GLY A 115 6.63 -11.74 7.52
N LYS A 116 6.32 -13.04 7.39
CA LYS A 116 6.77 -13.82 6.24
C LYS A 116 6.09 -13.33 4.97
N ILE A 117 6.86 -13.22 3.88
CA ILE A 117 6.31 -12.95 2.55
C ILE A 117 5.50 -14.19 2.12
N ILE A 118 4.20 -14.00 1.86
CA ILE A 118 3.29 -15.02 1.34
C ILE A 118 3.47 -15.08 -0.18
N TRP A 119 3.47 -13.92 -0.83
CA TRP A 119 3.73 -13.79 -2.25
C TRP A 119 4.28 -12.40 -2.59
N GLU A 120 4.94 -12.31 -3.74
CA GLU A 120 5.35 -11.05 -4.37
C GLU A 120 5.04 -11.10 -5.86
N ARG A 121 4.76 -9.94 -6.47
CA ARG A 121 4.51 -9.79 -7.91
C ARG A 121 5.22 -8.58 -8.45
N VAL A 122 5.83 -8.74 -9.63
CA VAL A 122 6.27 -7.61 -10.45
C VAL A 122 5.06 -7.06 -11.19
N ALA A 123 4.74 -5.79 -10.96
CA ALA A 123 3.71 -5.07 -11.69
C ALA A 123 4.27 -4.50 -13.00
N TYR A 124 5.41 -3.84 -12.91
CA TYR A 124 6.09 -3.21 -14.04
C TYR A 124 7.60 -3.30 -13.89
N GLU A 125 8.31 -3.30 -15.02
CA GLU A 125 9.76 -3.19 -15.05
C GLU A 125 10.19 -2.32 -16.24
N GLY A 126 10.95 -1.25 -15.98
CA GLY A 126 11.32 -0.28 -17.00
C GLY A 126 11.92 0.99 -16.42
N ILE A 127 12.32 1.91 -17.30
CA ILE A 127 12.72 3.27 -16.88
C ILE A 127 11.43 4.04 -16.57
N PRO A 128 11.31 4.67 -15.39
CA PRO A 128 10.15 5.49 -15.03
C PRO A 128 9.85 6.56 -16.10
N LYS A 129 8.57 6.74 -16.45
CA LYS A 129 8.15 7.74 -17.45
C LYS A 129 8.30 9.17 -16.93
N VAL A 130 8.26 9.34 -15.62
CA VAL A 130 8.40 10.59 -14.88
C VAL A 130 9.48 10.36 -13.83
N LYS A 131 10.30 11.37 -13.54
CA LYS A 131 11.28 11.30 -12.46
C LYS A 131 10.63 11.60 -11.13
N ARG A 132 11.25 11.10 -10.05
CA ARG A 132 10.84 11.42 -8.69
C ARG A 132 11.63 12.57 -8.07
N HIS A 133 11.01 13.21 -7.09
CA HIS A 133 11.74 14.03 -6.13
C HIS A 133 12.63 13.12 -5.26
N PRO A 134 13.84 13.54 -4.82
CA PRO A 134 14.70 12.72 -3.98
C PRO A 134 14.11 12.34 -2.60
N LYS A 135 13.06 13.05 -2.14
CA LYS A 135 12.27 12.70 -0.93
C LYS A 135 11.10 11.74 -1.20
N SER A 136 10.84 11.42 -2.47
CA SER A 136 9.75 10.56 -2.91
C SER A 136 10.28 9.19 -3.34
N SER A 137 9.38 8.28 -3.68
CA SER A 137 9.69 7.02 -4.34
C SER A 137 8.69 6.76 -5.47
N HIS A 138 9.09 5.89 -6.40
CA HIS A 138 8.26 5.39 -7.51
C HIS A 138 7.13 4.45 -7.06
N ALA A 139 6.95 4.29 -5.75
CA ALA A 139 5.89 3.50 -5.12
C ALA A 139 5.30 4.25 -3.90
N ALA A 140 5.04 5.55 -4.06
CA ALA A 140 4.50 6.41 -3.00
C ALA A 140 2.98 6.22 -2.79
N SER A 141 2.26 5.82 -3.83
CA SER A 141 0.81 5.58 -3.76
C SER A 141 0.52 4.34 -2.92
N THR A 142 -0.36 4.47 -1.93
CA THR A 142 -0.75 3.37 -1.03
C THR A 142 -1.74 2.45 -1.73
N PRO A 143 -1.54 1.11 -1.74
CA PRO A 143 -2.50 0.19 -2.35
C PRO A 143 -3.85 0.20 -1.60
N ALA A 144 -4.88 -0.35 -2.21
CA ALA A 144 -6.21 -0.51 -1.61
C ALA A 144 -6.72 -1.95 -1.71
N THR A 145 -7.51 -2.41 -0.75
CA THR A 145 -8.14 -3.74 -0.78
C THR A 145 -9.54 -3.75 -0.17
N ASP A 146 -10.42 -4.58 -0.73
CA ASP A 146 -11.74 -4.91 -0.16
C ASP A 146 -11.77 -6.31 0.49
N GLY A 147 -10.61 -6.96 0.61
CA GLY A 147 -10.47 -8.34 1.07
C GLY A 147 -10.70 -9.42 0.02
N LYS A 148 -10.98 -9.04 -1.23
CA LYS A 148 -11.05 -9.95 -2.38
C LYS A 148 -10.02 -9.60 -3.43
N TYR A 149 -9.79 -8.30 -3.59
CA TYR A 149 -8.83 -7.74 -4.54
C TYR A 149 -7.87 -6.79 -3.84
N VAL A 150 -6.67 -6.67 -4.38
CA VAL A 150 -5.64 -5.71 -4.00
C VAL A 150 -5.29 -4.89 -5.22
N VAL A 151 -5.41 -3.57 -5.10
CA VAL A 151 -5.19 -2.62 -6.19
C VAL A 151 -3.98 -1.76 -5.85
N ALA A 152 -2.99 -1.74 -6.74
CA ALA A 152 -1.78 -0.94 -6.63
C ALA A 152 -1.67 0.02 -7.81
N LEU A 153 -1.33 1.27 -7.51
CA LEU A 153 -1.07 2.30 -8.52
C LEU A 153 0.41 2.69 -8.43
N PHE A 154 1.12 2.59 -9.54
CA PHE A 154 2.51 3.00 -9.66
C PHE A 154 2.62 4.21 -10.59
N GLY A 155 1.85 5.27 -10.31
CA GLY A 155 1.88 6.49 -11.11
C GLY A 155 1.72 6.25 -12.61
N SER A 156 2.70 6.70 -13.38
CA SER A 156 2.72 6.59 -14.84
C SER A 156 2.91 5.15 -15.36
N GLU A 157 3.34 4.24 -14.49
CA GLU A 157 3.59 2.82 -14.78
C GLU A 157 2.33 1.97 -14.61
N GLY A 158 1.23 2.57 -14.16
CA GLY A 158 -0.13 2.05 -14.32
C GLY A 158 -0.80 1.55 -13.04
N LEU A 159 -2.03 1.10 -13.22
CA LEU A 159 -2.94 0.58 -12.19
C LEU A 159 -3.09 -0.93 -12.35
N TYR A 160 -2.94 -1.67 -11.26
CA TYR A 160 -2.90 -3.13 -11.27
C TYR A 160 -3.83 -3.68 -10.21
N ALA A 161 -4.69 -4.63 -10.58
CA ALA A 161 -5.54 -5.36 -9.64
C ALA A 161 -5.13 -6.83 -9.58
N TYR A 162 -4.98 -7.32 -8.36
CA TYR A 162 -4.70 -8.72 -8.04
C TYR A 162 -5.83 -9.29 -7.19
N ASP A 163 -6.04 -10.59 -7.23
CA ASP A 163 -6.78 -11.27 -6.16
C ASP A 163 -5.88 -11.45 -4.92
N MET A 164 -6.47 -11.91 -3.80
CA MET A 164 -5.73 -12.11 -2.55
C MET A 164 -4.60 -13.16 -2.65
N SER A 165 -4.64 -14.05 -3.66
CA SER A 165 -3.56 -15.01 -3.94
C SER A 165 -2.40 -14.42 -4.75
N GLY A 166 -2.52 -13.16 -5.15
CA GLY A 166 -1.56 -12.45 -5.98
C GLY A 166 -1.70 -12.78 -7.46
N LYS A 167 -2.81 -13.38 -7.91
CA LYS A 167 -3.05 -13.54 -9.36
C LYS A 167 -3.48 -12.20 -9.93
N LEU A 168 -2.82 -11.76 -11.00
CA LEU A 168 -3.22 -10.56 -11.74
C LEU A 168 -4.62 -10.77 -12.35
N VAL A 169 -5.53 -9.84 -12.08
CA VAL A 169 -6.90 -9.84 -12.61
C VAL A 169 -6.95 -8.95 -13.85
N TRP A 170 -6.51 -7.71 -13.71
CA TRP A 170 -6.39 -6.76 -14.81
C TRP A 170 -5.30 -5.73 -14.53
N LYS A 171 -4.92 -4.99 -15.57
CA LYS A 171 -4.06 -3.81 -15.49
C LYS A 171 -4.55 -2.73 -16.44
N GLN A 172 -4.29 -1.48 -16.10
CA GLN A 172 -4.67 -0.32 -16.90
C GLN A 172 -3.49 0.65 -17.00
N ASP A 173 -3.14 1.05 -18.23
CA ASP A 173 -2.25 2.18 -18.46
C ASP A 173 -3.06 3.48 -18.36
N LEU A 174 -2.59 4.41 -17.54
CA LEU A 174 -3.22 5.70 -17.29
C LEU A 174 -2.54 6.84 -18.07
N GLY A 175 -1.50 6.52 -18.84
CA GLY A 175 -0.66 7.50 -19.51
C GLY A 175 0.43 8.05 -18.59
N VAL A 176 0.87 9.28 -18.87
CA VAL A 176 1.86 9.99 -18.05
C VAL A 176 1.13 10.78 -16.97
N LEU A 177 1.43 10.48 -15.71
CA LEU A 177 0.87 11.14 -14.53
C LEU A 177 1.91 12.04 -13.86
N ASP A 178 2.27 13.15 -14.52
CA ASP A 178 3.26 14.08 -14.00
C ASP A 178 2.66 15.04 -12.96
N ALA A 179 2.86 14.71 -11.68
CA ALA A 179 2.45 15.52 -10.52
C ALA A 179 3.55 16.47 -10.02
N GLY A 180 4.46 16.88 -10.92
CA GLY A 180 5.52 17.83 -10.63
C GLY A 180 5.04 19.28 -10.43
N TRP A 181 5.98 20.21 -10.43
CA TRP A 181 5.70 21.62 -10.17
C TRP A 181 4.85 22.25 -11.28
N PHE A 182 3.70 22.84 -10.91
CA PHE A 182 2.78 23.46 -11.87
C PHE A 182 3.41 24.54 -12.77
N TYR A 183 4.39 25.30 -12.28
CA TYR A 183 5.00 26.39 -13.06
C TYR A 183 6.12 25.94 -13.99
N ASP A 184 6.71 24.77 -13.75
CA ASP A 184 7.87 24.28 -14.49
C ASP A 184 7.79 22.75 -14.68
N PRO A 185 7.52 22.28 -15.91
CA PRO A 185 7.33 20.87 -16.20
C PRO A 185 8.59 20.02 -16.04
N ASP A 186 9.77 20.63 -16.01
CA ASP A 186 11.02 19.89 -15.82
C ASP A 186 11.20 19.44 -14.35
N TYR A 187 10.44 20.01 -13.42
CA TYR A 187 10.46 19.66 -12.00
C TYR A 187 9.47 18.56 -11.67
N GLN A 188 9.89 17.32 -11.94
CA GLN A 188 9.10 16.12 -11.72
C GLN A 188 9.23 15.56 -10.31
N TRP A 189 8.13 15.18 -9.67
CA TRP A 189 8.12 14.73 -8.27
C TRP A 189 7.59 13.32 -8.03
N GLU A 190 7.20 12.65 -9.12
CA GLU A 190 6.43 11.41 -9.14
C GLU A 190 5.01 11.54 -8.54
N TYR A 191 4.19 10.52 -8.74
CA TYR A 191 2.79 10.49 -8.39
C TYR A 191 2.52 9.77 -7.04
N ALA A 192 1.68 10.38 -6.19
CA ALA A 192 1.42 9.86 -4.84
C ALA A 192 -0.08 9.69 -4.48
N ALA A 193 -1.01 10.06 -5.36
CA ALA A 193 -2.43 9.88 -5.08
C ALA A 193 -2.79 8.39 -5.07
N SER A 194 -3.39 7.93 -3.97
CA SER A 194 -3.70 6.51 -3.76
C SER A 194 -5.06 6.13 -4.35
N PRO A 195 -5.23 4.93 -4.95
CA PRO A 195 -6.53 4.45 -5.39
C PRO A 195 -7.47 4.23 -4.20
N VAL A 196 -8.78 4.35 -4.45
CA VAL A 196 -9.84 4.03 -3.49
C VAL A 196 -10.75 2.98 -4.08
N ILE A 197 -11.14 1.99 -3.28
CA ILE A 197 -12.17 1.04 -3.67
C ILE A 197 -13.51 1.47 -3.05
N TYR A 198 -14.51 1.66 -3.90
CA TYR A 198 -15.87 1.94 -3.47
C TYR A 198 -16.85 1.03 -4.22
N LYS A 199 -17.52 0.14 -3.48
CA LYS A 199 -18.37 -0.92 -4.05
C LYS A 199 -17.58 -1.76 -5.06
N ASN A 200 -17.98 -1.77 -6.34
CA ASN A 200 -17.29 -2.48 -7.42
C ASN A 200 -16.37 -1.56 -8.25
N MET A 201 -16.05 -0.36 -7.76
CA MET A 201 -15.24 0.60 -8.51
C MET A 201 -13.90 0.83 -7.86
N VAL A 202 -12.86 0.92 -8.69
CA VAL A 202 -11.58 1.52 -8.35
C VAL A 202 -11.58 2.96 -8.84
N ILE A 203 -11.45 3.90 -7.91
CA ILE A 203 -11.42 5.34 -8.20
C ILE A 203 -9.98 5.82 -8.10
N VAL A 204 -9.53 6.53 -9.14
CA VAL A 204 -8.22 7.19 -9.21
C VAL A 204 -8.44 8.68 -9.44
N GLN A 205 -7.81 9.52 -8.63
CA GLN A 205 -7.75 10.96 -8.80
C GLN A 205 -6.35 11.33 -9.30
N ALA A 206 -6.24 11.75 -10.56
CA ALA A 206 -5.03 12.30 -11.16
C ALA A 206 -5.07 13.81 -11.13
N ASP A 207 -4.42 14.39 -10.12
CA ASP A 207 -4.11 15.81 -10.07
C ASP A 207 -2.66 16.00 -10.52
N ILE A 208 -2.51 16.43 -11.77
CA ILE A 208 -1.26 16.46 -12.52
C ILE A 208 -1.14 17.79 -13.26
N GLN A 209 0.04 18.11 -13.77
CA GLN A 209 0.27 19.40 -14.41
C GLN A 209 -0.65 19.67 -15.61
N LYS A 210 -0.98 18.64 -16.39
CA LYS A 210 -1.80 18.74 -17.60
C LYS A 210 -2.77 17.57 -17.68
N ASN A 211 -4.01 17.85 -18.09
CA ASN A 211 -5.06 16.84 -18.29
C ASN A 211 -5.45 16.08 -17.01
N SER A 212 -5.53 16.76 -15.87
CA SER A 212 -6.05 16.16 -14.63
C SER A 212 -7.42 15.52 -14.84
N PHE A 213 -7.64 14.37 -14.19
CA PHE A 213 -8.87 13.61 -14.33
C PHE A 213 -9.21 12.83 -13.06
N ILE A 214 -10.48 12.42 -12.96
CA ILE A 214 -10.91 11.36 -12.05
C ILE A 214 -11.44 10.22 -12.93
N ALA A 215 -10.98 9.01 -12.67
CA ALA A 215 -11.43 7.82 -13.39
C ALA A 215 -11.98 6.79 -12.42
N ALA A 216 -12.99 6.05 -12.88
CA ALA A 216 -13.54 4.90 -12.18
C ALA A 216 -13.46 3.67 -13.11
N TYR A 217 -12.84 2.61 -12.60
CA TYR A 217 -12.68 1.33 -13.29
C TYR A 217 -13.51 0.28 -12.57
N ASP A 218 -14.07 -0.69 -13.30
CA ASP A 218 -14.66 -1.86 -12.63
C ASP A 218 -13.55 -2.64 -11.92
N LEU A 219 -13.86 -3.13 -10.72
CA LEU A 219 -12.91 -3.89 -9.91
C LEU A 219 -12.63 -5.28 -10.49
N LYS A 220 -13.49 -5.79 -11.38
CA LYS A 220 -13.45 -7.16 -11.91
C LYS A 220 -13.05 -7.22 -13.38
#